data_AF-A0A661WSY0-F1
#
_entry.id   AF-A0A661WSY0-F1
#
_cell.length_a   1.000
_cell.length_b   1.000
_cell.length_c   1.000
_cell.angle_alpha   90.00
_cell.angle_beta   90.00
_cell.angle_gamma   90.00
#
_symmetry.space_group_name_H-M   'P 1'
#
loop_
_entity.id
_entity.type
_entity.pdbx_description
1 polymer ?
#
loop_
_entity_poly.entity_id
_entity_poly.type
_entity_poly.pdbx_seq_one_letter_code
_entity_poly.pdbx_strand_id
1 'polypeptide(L)'
;AAYIVNAWKEKDLVSLFREYGDEPLALQTARAICKQRPFTRTVELANIVIEVYRRRGWRRSRIHPATRVFQALRMMVNREPDALRAGLSEAFDLLIEGGRMVVISFHSGEDRIVKRFFVEQGKRLNSGKILTKKPISPSAEEVRYNSRSRSAKMRVFEKGVEQDVKKVQKQEKK
;
A
#
# COMPACT_ATOMS: atom_id res chain seq x y z
N ALA A 1 -0.97 16.42 -6.98
CA ALA A 1 0.49 16.25 -6.86
C ALA A 1 1.26 17.55 -7.15
N ALA A 2 1.00 18.22 -8.29
CA ALA A 2 1.69 19.47 -8.68
C ALA A 2 1.70 20.54 -7.58
N TYR A 3 0.54 20.79 -6.94
CA TYR A 3 0.44 21.73 -5.81
C TYR A 3 1.36 21.34 -4.63
N ILE A 4 1.39 20.06 -4.26
CA ILE A 4 2.24 19.56 -3.16
C ILE A 4 3.72 19.87 -3.47
N VAL A 5 4.19 19.46 -4.64
CA VAL A 5 5.61 19.61 -5.01
C VAL A 5 6.03 21.04 -5.28
N ASN A 6 5.09 21.97 -5.54
CA ASN A 6 5.38 23.38 -5.84
C ASN A 6 5.14 24.32 -4.66
N ALA A 7 4.22 24.02 -3.76
CA ALA A 7 3.77 24.95 -2.71
C ALA A 7 4.11 24.51 -1.27
N TRP A 8 4.25 23.20 -0.98
CA TRP A 8 4.46 22.76 0.40
C TRP A 8 5.83 23.15 0.94
N LYS A 9 5.94 23.37 2.26
CA LYS A 9 7.23 23.67 2.89
C LYS A 9 8.14 22.44 2.84
N GLU A 10 9.46 22.67 2.93
CA GLU A 10 10.45 21.58 2.94
C GLU A 10 10.13 20.54 4.01
N LYS A 11 9.82 20.98 5.24
CA LYS A 11 9.50 20.09 6.37
C LYS A 11 8.34 19.15 6.05
N ASP A 12 7.29 19.66 5.40
CA ASP A 12 6.10 18.88 5.05
C ASP A 12 6.41 17.84 3.97
N LEU A 13 7.23 18.21 2.98
CA LEU A 13 7.72 17.26 1.98
C LEU A 13 8.59 16.17 2.59
N VAL A 14 9.45 16.50 3.55
CA VAL A 14 10.27 15.50 4.25
C VAL A 14 9.39 14.50 4.97
N SER A 15 8.39 14.96 5.71
CA SER A 15 7.42 14.09 6.38
C SER A 15 6.71 13.19 5.37
N LEU A 16 6.18 13.77 4.29
CA LEU A 16 5.52 13.04 3.20
C LEU A 16 6.39 11.91 2.64
N PHE A 17 7.63 12.20 2.26
CA PHE A 17 8.50 11.21 1.63
C PHE A 17 8.99 10.13 2.59
N ARG A 18 9.14 10.45 3.88
CA ARG A 18 9.46 9.45 4.91
C ARG A 18 8.27 8.55 5.19
N GLU A 19 7.12 9.14 5.45
CA GLU A 19 5.93 8.41 5.92
C GLU A 19 5.30 7.56 4.82
N TYR A 20 5.19 8.09 3.60
CA TYR A 20 4.48 7.43 2.51
C TYR A 20 5.39 6.82 1.44
N GLY A 21 6.65 7.25 1.37
CA GLY A 21 7.59 6.81 0.34
C GLY A 21 8.69 5.86 0.81
N ASP A 22 8.91 5.73 2.12
CA ASP A 22 10.10 5.10 2.68
C ASP A 22 11.40 5.64 2.03
N GLU A 23 11.45 6.95 1.72
CA GLU A 23 12.51 7.59 0.95
C GLU A 23 13.76 7.86 1.83
N PRO A 24 14.89 7.16 1.63
CA PRO A 24 16.07 7.28 2.50
C PRO A 24 16.71 8.68 2.44
N LEU A 25 16.64 9.33 1.28
CA LEU A 25 17.18 10.67 1.06
C LEU A 25 16.07 11.73 1.12
N ALA A 26 15.04 11.53 1.94
CA ALA A 26 13.87 12.42 2.00
C ALA A 26 14.24 13.88 2.24
N LEU A 27 15.20 14.15 3.14
CA LEU A 27 15.67 15.51 3.44
C LEU A 27 16.33 16.15 2.21
N GLN A 28 17.27 15.46 1.59
CA GLN A 28 18.01 15.96 0.44
C GLN A 28 17.08 16.12 -0.77
N THR A 29 16.15 15.19 -0.95
CA THR A 29 15.14 15.23 -2.01
C THR A 29 14.19 16.41 -1.82
N ALA A 30 13.63 16.61 -0.63
CA ALA A 30 12.76 17.75 -0.34
C ALA A 30 13.48 19.09 -0.56
N ARG A 31 14.74 19.21 -0.09
CA ARG A 31 15.58 20.39 -0.33
C ARG A 31 15.79 20.67 -1.82
N ALA A 32 16.17 19.63 -2.58
CA ALA A 32 16.41 19.77 -4.01
C ALA A 32 15.14 20.16 -4.77
N ILE A 33 13.99 19.60 -4.39
CA ILE A 33 12.68 19.97 -4.90
C ILE A 33 12.41 21.44 -4.60
N CYS A 34 12.46 21.87 -3.32
CA CYS A 34 12.21 23.27 -2.93
C CYS A 34 13.09 24.27 -3.68
N LYS A 35 14.36 23.93 -3.92
CA LYS A 35 15.32 24.79 -4.65
C LYS A 35 15.01 24.95 -6.14
N GLN A 36 14.38 23.96 -6.77
CA GLN A 36 14.22 23.89 -8.24
C GLN A 36 12.77 24.05 -8.72
N ARG A 37 11.83 24.30 -7.81
CA ARG A 37 10.45 24.66 -8.18
C ARG A 37 10.41 25.92 -9.05
N PRO A 38 9.39 26.09 -9.90
CA PRO A 38 8.23 25.20 -10.07
C PRO A 38 8.45 24.06 -11.06
N PHE A 39 7.75 22.95 -10.87
CA PHE A 39 7.70 21.81 -11.80
C PHE A 39 6.40 21.80 -12.58
N THR A 40 6.51 21.53 -13.88
CA THR A 40 5.36 21.35 -14.78
C THR A 40 5.27 19.93 -15.33
N ARG A 41 6.39 19.20 -15.37
CA ARG A 41 6.46 17.84 -15.92
C ARG A 41 7.03 16.85 -14.89
N THR A 42 6.52 15.63 -14.93
CA THR A 42 6.98 14.54 -14.02
C THR A 42 8.45 14.17 -14.25
N VAL A 43 8.95 14.31 -15.48
CA VAL A 43 10.35 14.02 -15.85
C VAL A 43 11.31 14.97 -15.13
N GLU A 44 10.94 16.24 -14.95
CA GLU A 44 11.76 17.23 -14.23
C GLU A 44 11.97 16.79 -12.77
N LEU A 45 10.89 16.42 -12.10
CA LEU A 45 10.93 15.91 -10.74
C LEU A 45 11.75 14.62 -10.64
N ALA A 46 11.56 13.68 -11.59
CA ALA A 46 12.31 12.43 -11.61
C ALA A 46 13.83 12.66 -11.74
N ASN A 47 14.23 13.60 -12.61
CA ASN A 47 15.64 13.94 -12.86
C ASN A 47 16.30 14.54 -11.61
N ILE A 48 15.59 15.38 -10.86
CA ILE A 48 16.10 15.94 -9.61
C ILE A 48 16.36 14.86 -8.57
N VAL A 49 15.42 13.92 -8.42
CA VAL A 49 15.60 12.79 -7.50
C VAL A 49 16.80 11.94 -7.92
N ILE A 50 16.96 11.67 -9.23
CA ILE A 50 18.14 10.95 -9.74
C ILE A 50 19.43 11.70 -9.39
N GLU A 51 19.46 13.02 -9.56
CA GLU A 51 20.64 13.83 -9.29
C GLU A 51 21.03 13.83 -7.80
N VAL A 52 20.04 13.89 -6.90
CA VAL A 52 20.26 13.75 -5.45
C VAL A 52 20.93 12.42 -5.11
N TYR A 53 20.45 11.33 -5.72
CA TYR A 53 21.01 10.00 -5.53
C TYR A 53 22.42 9.88 -6.13
N ARG A 54 22.66 10.42 -7.33
CA ARG A 54 23.99 10.43 -7.97
C ARG A 54 25.03 11.16 -7.12
N ARG A 55 24.69 12.33 -6.56
CA ARG A 55 25.58 13.08 -5.66
C ARG A 55 25.98 12.31 -4.39
N ARG A 56 25.19 11.31 -3.99
CA ARG A 56 25.45 10.45 -2.83
C ARG A 56 26.16 9.14 -3.20
N GLY A 57 26.67 9.03 -4.44
CA GLY A 57 27.40 7.84 -4.88
C GLY A 57 26.51 6.62 -5.15
N TRP A 58 25.19 6.82 -5.28
CA TRP A 58 24.27 5.72 -5.54
C TRP A 58 24.43 5.20 -6.97
N ARG A 59 24.51 3.86 -7.11
CA ARG A 59 24.58 3.16 -8.40
C ARG A 59 23.20 2.62 -8.81
N ARG A 60 23.00 2.39 -10.11
CA ARG A 60 21.74 1.83 -10.64
C ARG A 60 21.29 0.63 -9.82
N SER A 61 20.10 0.74 -9.23
CA SER A 61 19.40 -0.38 -8.60
C SER A 61 18.23 -0.86 -9.45
N ARG A 62 17.67 -2.01 -9.07
CA ARG A 62 16.45 -2.57 -9.67
C ARG A 62 15.24 -1.62 -9.61
N ILE A 63 15.19 -0.71 -8.63
CA ILE A 63 14.11 0.25 -8.46
C ILE A 63 14.61 1.64 -8.85
N HIS A 64 13.87 2.31 -9.73
CA HIS A 64 14.17 3.69 -10.12
C HIS A 64 14.06 4.61 -8.89
N PRO A 65 15.04 5.50 -8.60
CA PRO A 65 15.05 6.33 -7.39
C PRO A 65 13.76 7.12 -7.17
N ALA A 66 13.24 7.73 -8.23
CA ALA A 66 12.01 8.52 -8.16
C ALA A 66 10.75 7.71 -7.78
N THR A 67 10.76 6.38 -7.88
CA THR A 67 9.59 5.52 -7.59
C THR A 67 9.02 5.81 -6.21
N ARG A 68 9.87 5.96 -5.19
CA ARG A 68 9.46 6.20 -3.79
C ARG A 68 8.80 7.57 -3.61
N VAL A 69 9.38 8.60 -4.23
CA VAL A 69 8.83 9.96 -4.24
C VAL A 69 7.46 10.01 -4.91
N PHE A 70 7.32 9.38 -6.09
CA PHE A 70 6.05 9.32 -6.79
C PHE A 70 5.01 8.48 -6.04
N GLN A 71 5.43 7.40 -5.38
CA GLN A 71 4.56 6.61 -4.51
C GLN A 71 4.02 7.46 -3.36
N ALA A 72 4.88 8.22 -2.66
CA ALA A 72 4.45 9.10 -1.58
C ALA A 72 3.44 10.13 -2.06
N LEU A 73 3.73 10.79 -3.19
CA LEU A 73 2.83 11.76 -3.80
C LEU A 73 1.48 11.15 -4.16
N ARG A 74 1.48 9.93 -4.72
CA ARG A 74 0.26 9.21 -5.07
C ARG A 74 -0.58 8.92 -3.82
N MET A 75 0.05 8.35 -2.79
CA MET A 75 -0.64 8.01 -1.53
C MET A 75 -1.29 9.24 -0.89
N MET A 76 -0.57 10.36 -0.85
CA MET A 76 -1.09 11.60 -0.25
C MET A 76 -2.21 12.23 -1.09
N VAL A 77 -2.05 12.32 -2.41
CA VAL A 77 -3.07 12.95 -3.27
C VAL A 77 -4.38 12.18 -3.20
N ASN A 78 -4.32 10.86 -3.15
CA ASN A 78 -5.49 10.01 -3.22
C ASN A 78 -6.04 9.61 -1.84
N ARG A 79 -5.38 9.99 -0.74
CA ARG A 79 -5.71 9.53 0.63
C ARG A 79 -5.93 8.01 0.70
N GLU A 80 -5.13 7.27 -0.06
CA GLU A 80 -5.32 5.83 -0.32
C GLU A 80 -5.49 4.96 0.93
N PRO A 81 -4.74 5.18 2.04
CA PRO A 81 -4.86 4.34 3.22
C PRO A 81 -6.24 4.42 3.89
N ASP A 82 -6.84 5.61 3.94
CA ASP A 82 -8.13 5.82 4.61
C ASP A 82 -9.27 5.29 3.76
N ALA A 83 -9.24 5.57 2.45
CA ALA A 83 -10.18 5.03 1.49
C ALA A 83 -10.14 3.48 1.46
N LEU A 84 -8.95 2.89 1.51
CA LEU A 84 -8.79 1.44 1.61
C LEU A 84 -9.42 0.89 2.88
N ARG A 85 -9.19 1.51 4.04
CA ARG A 85 -9.77 1.04 5.32
C ARG A 85 -11.30 1.11 5.32
N ALA A 86 -11.86 2.22 4.85
CA ALA A 86 -13.31 2.40 4.74
C ALA A 86 -13.91 1.35 3.80
N GLY A 87 -13.36 1.23 2.58
CA GLY A 87 -13.83 0.26 1.59
C GLY A 87 -13.69 -1.20 2.05
N LEU A 88 -12.63 -1.53 2.81
CA LEU A 88 -12.48 -2.86 3.40
C LEU A 88 -13.59 -3.18 4.40
N SER A 89 -13.94 -2.22 5.27
CA SER A 89 -15.01 -2.39 6.25
C SER A 89 -16.36 -2.55 5.56
N GLU A 90 -16.71 -1.62 4.68
CA GLU A 90 -18.00 -1.62 3.98
C GLU A 90 -18.19 -2.88 3.14
N ALA A 91 -17.16 -3.31 2.40
CA ALA A 91 -17.23 -4.54 1.61
C ALA A 91 -17.34 -5.80 2.47
N PHE A 92 -16.77 -5.82 3.67
CA PHE A 92 -16.92 -6.93 4.61
C PHE A 92 -18.33 -7.01 5.19
N ASP A 93 -18.93 -5.86 5.48
CA ASP A 93 -20.29 -5.76 6.02
C ASP A 93 -21.33 -6.23 4.98
N LEU A 94 -21.09 -5.94 3.69
CA LEU A 94 -21.92 -6.40 2.57
C LEU A 94 -21.77 -7.90 2.24
N LEU A 95 -20.71 -8.55 2.72
CA LEU A 95 -20.46 -9.95 2.40
C LEU A 95 -21.52 -10.85 3.06
N ILE A 96 -22.11 -11.76 2.29
CA ILE A 96 -22.97 -12.82 2.84
C ILE A 96 -22.14 -13.87 3.59
N GLU A 97 -22.78 -14.69 4.41
CA GLU A 97 -22.15 -15.85 5.06
C GLU A 97 -21.55 -16.82 4.05
N GLY A 98 -20.34 -17.32 4.34
CA GLY A 98 -19.56 -18.11 3.38
C GLY A 98 -19.05 -17.32 2.16
N GLY A 99 -19.44 -16.04 2.03
CA GLY A 99 -18.95 -15.13 1.00
C GLY A 99 -17.45 -14.90 1.12
N ARG A 100 -16.81 -14.59 -0.02
CA ARG A 100 -15.36 -14.39 -0.09
C ARG A 100 -14.99 -12.98 -0.51
N MET A 101 -14.07 -12.40 0.24
CA MET A 101 -13.46 -11.12 -0.07
C MET A 101 -12.06 -11.35 -0.63
N VAL A 102 -11.84 -10.91 -1.87
CA VAL A 102 -10.54 -10.98 -2.55
C VAL A 102 -9.99 -9.56 -2.68
N VAL A 103 -8.77 -9.34 -2.20
CA VAL A 103 -8.11 -8.03 -2.27
C VAL A 103 -6.75 -8.19 -2.93
N ILE A 104 -6.47 -7.36 -3.93
CA ILE A 104 -5.17 -7.27 -4.61
C ILE A 104 -4.54 -5.93 -4.24
N SER A 105 -3.33 -5.98 -3.70
CA SER A 105 -2.54 -4.80 -3.31
C SER A 105 -1.24 -4.75 -4.11
N PHE A 106 -0.72 -3.57 -4.40
CA PHE A 106 0.47 -3.41 -5.25
C PHE A 106 1.70 -2.91 -4.49
N HIS A 107 1.54 -2.52 -3.22
CA HIS A 107 2.65 -2.14 -2.35
C HIS A 107 2.52 -2.67 -0.93
N SER A 108 3.62 -2.62 -0.18
CA SER A 108 3.76 -3.13 1.18
C SER A 108 2.80 -2.48 2.19
N GLY A 109 2.57 -1.17 2.05
CA GLY A 109 1.64 -0.41 2.89
C GLY A 109 0.20 -0.91 2.80
N GLU A 110 -0.35 -1.02 1.58
CA GLU A 110 -1.68 -1.59 1.31
C GLU A 110 -1.78 -3.03 1.84
N ASP A 111 -0.84 -3.91 1.44
CA ASP A 111 -0.80 -5.32 1.87
C ASP A 111 -0.80 -5.46 3.40
N ARG A 112 -0.10 -4.56 4.11
CA ARG A 112 -0.08 -4.53 5.57
C ARG A 112 -1.45 -4.15 6.15
N ILE A 113 -2.13 -3.16 5.57
CA ILE A 113 -3.50 -2.77 5.99
C ILE A 113 -4.45 -3.94 5.79
N VAL A 114 -4.47 -4.55 4.60
CA VAL A 114 -5.33 -5.70 4.29
C VAL A 114 -5.04 -6.89 5.21
N LYS A 115 -3.76 -7.22 5.43
CA LYS A 115 -3.36 -8.29 6.35
C LYS A 115 -3.89 -8.04 7.76
N ARG A 116 -3.71 -6.82 8.29
CA ARG A 116 -4.17 -6.48 9.64
C ARG A 116 -5.69 -6.56 9.74
N PHE A 117 -6.39 -6.00 8.77
CA PHE A 117 -7.85 -6.07 8.71
C PHE A 117 -8.35 -7.52 8.73
N PHE A 118 -7.82 -8.41 7.88
CA PHE A 118 -8.22 -9.82 7.87
C PHE A 118 -7.89 -10.57 9.16
N VAL A 119 -6.75 -10.26 9.81
CA VAL A 119 -6.39 -10.83 11.12
C VAL A 119 -7.33 -10.32 12.21
N GLU A 120 -7.67 -9.04 12.20
CA GLU A 120 -8.61 -8.44 13.16
C GLU A 120 -10.02 -9.02 12.99
N GLN A 121 -10.50 -9.15 11.75
CA GLN A 121 -11.77 -9.82 11.49
C GLN A 121 -11.69 -11.26 12.00
N GLY A 122 -10.75 -12.09 11.53
CA GLY A 122 -10.67 -13.50 11.92
C GLY A 122 -10.48 -13.80 13.42
N LYS A 123 -10.11 -12.80 14.24
CA LYS A 123 -10.09 -12.91 15.72
C LYS A 123 -11.46 -12.70 16.36
N ARG A 124 -12.36 -11.96 15.71
CA ARG A 124 -13.74 -11.79 16.19
C ARG A 124 -14.46 -13.13 16.09
N LEU A 125 -15.18 -13.51 17.13
CA LEU A 125 -16.04 -14.70 17.11
C LEU A 125 -16.98 -14.62 15.90
N ASN A 126 -17.02 -15.69 15.10
CA ASN A 126 -17.94 -15.89 13.96
C ASN A 126 -17.73 -15.00 12.73
N SER A 127 -16.59 -14.32 12.60
CA SER A 127 -16.33 -13.42 11.46
C SER A 127 -15.78 -14.11 10.22
N GLY A 128 -15.18 -15.31 10.34
CA GLY A 128 -14.65 -16.08 9.21
C GLY A 128 -13.18 -16.48 9.33
N LYS A 129 -12.57 -16.87 8.20
CA LYS A 129 -11.20 -17.40 8.15
C LYS A 129 -10.39 -16.83 6.99
N ILE A 130 -9.10 -16.65 7.24
CA ILE A 130 -8.12 -16.25 6.23
C ILE A 130 -7.76 -17.48 5.39
N LEU A 131 -8.06 -17.46 4.10
CA LEU A 131 -7.73 -18.57 3.19
C LEU A 131 -6.27 -18.52 2.71
N THR A 132 -5.69 -17.33 2.64
CA THR A 132 -4.30 -17.12 2.19
C THR A 132 -3.39 -16.65 3.34
N LYS A 133 -2.73 -17.58 4.03
CA LYS A 133 -1.78 -17.24 5.13
C LYS A 133 -0.63 -16.35 4.62
N LYS A 134 -0.09 -16.69 3.44
CA LYS A 134 0.86 -15.85 2.67
C LYS A 134 0.13 -15.26 1.47
N PRO A 135 0.46 -14.02 1.04
CA PRO A 135 -0.16 -13.45 -0.15
C PRO A 135 0.21 -14.29 -1.38
N ILE A 136 -0.72 -14.41 -2.31
CA ILE A 136 -0.48 -15.04 -3.61
C ILE A 136 0.15 -13.97 -4.51
N SER A 137 1.33 -14.28 -5.05
CA SER A 137 2.10 -13.42 -5.95
C SER A 137 1.90 -13.87 -7.40
N PRO A 138 2.06 -12.97 -8.39
CA PRO A 138 1.98 -13.32 -9.81
C PRO A 138 3.06 -14.33 -10.20
N SER A 139 2.80 -15.11 -11.25
CA SER A 139 3.80 -16.00 -11.84
C SER A 139 4.82 -15.20 -12.66
N ALA A 140 5.99 -15.79 -12.94
CA ALA A 140 7.00 -15.16 -13.81
C ALA A 140 6.47 -14.89 -15.22
N GLU A 141 5.60 -15.78 -15.72
CA GLU A 141 4.92 -15.62 -17.01
C GLU A 141 3.95 -14.43 -16.98
N GLU A 142 3.13 -14.30 -15.93
CA GLU A 142 2.21 -13.17 -15.78
C GLU A 142 2.99 -11.85 -15.74
N VAL A 143 4.11 -11.78 -15.03
CA VAL A 143 4.93 -10.56 -14.96
C VAL A 143 5.54 -10.22 -16.32
N ARG A 144 5.86 -11.23 -17.14
CA ARG A 144 6.39 -11.02 -18.50
C ARG A 144 5.35 -10.41 -19.43
N TYR A 145 4.10 -10.91 -19.39
CA TYR A 145 3.00 -10.38 -20.20
C TYR A 145 2.40 -9.09 -19.63
N ASN A 146 2.40 -8.94 -18.31
CA ASN A 146 1.85 -7.80 -17.59
C ASN A 146 2.85 -7.29 -16.56
N SER A 147 3.75 -6.41 -16.98
CA SER A 147 4.74 -5.81 -16.08
C SER A 147 4.14 -5.06 -14.87
N ARG A 148 2.86 -4.66 -14.91
CA ARG A 148 2.16 -4.00 -13.80
C ARG A 148 1.81 -4.99 -12.68
N SER A 149 1.71 -6.29 -12.95
CA SER A 149 1.42 -7.30 -11.93
C SER A 149 2.60 -7.58 -11.01
N ARG A 150 3.84 -7.21 -11.38
CA ARG A 150 5.09 -7.58 -10.68
C ARG A 150 5.11 -7.42 -9.16
N SER A 151 4.33 -6.50 -8.61
CA SER A 151 4.25 -6.21 -7.17
C SER A 151 2.89 -6.54 -6.56
N ALA A 152 1.99 -7.15 -7.33
CA ALA A 152 0.68 -7.57 -6.90
C ALA A 152 0.78 -8.64 -5.82
N LYS A 153 -0.08 -8.50 -4.82
CA LYS A 153 -0.25 -9.43 -3.71
C LYS A 153 -1.73 -9.61 -3.48
N MET A 154 -2.20 -10.83 -3.73
CA MET A 154 -3.59 -11.21 -3.52
C MET A 154 -3.77 -11.85 -2.15
N ARG A 155 -4.82 -11.45 -1.44
CA ARG A 155 -5.28 -12.09 -0.20
C ARG A 155 -6.77 -12.41 -0.27
N VAL A 156 -7.15 -13.51 0.37
CA VAL A 156 -8.53 -13.99 0.40
C VAL A 156 -8.98 -14.27 1.83
N PHE A 157 -10.18 -13.77 2.15
CA PHE A 157 -10.89 -14.01 3.40
C PHE A 157 -12.28 -14.58 3.09
N GLU A 158 -12.73 -15.56 3.88
CA GLU A 158 -14.08 -16.14 3.78
C GLU A 158 -14.85 -15.79 5.05
N LYS A 159 -16.03 -15.17 4.93
CA LYS A 159 -16.87 -14.79 6.08
C LYS A 159 -17.49 -16.02 6.72
N GLY A 160 -17.54 -16.02 8.05
CA GLY A 160 -18.06 -17.13 8.85
C GLY A 160 -19.53 -17.42 8.55
N VAL A 161 -19.97 -18.63 8.90
CA VAL A 161 -21.38 -19.04 8.85
C VAL A 161 -21.90 -19.08 10.28
N GLU A 162 -23.11 -18.57 10.52
CA GLU A 162 -23.70 -18.45 11.86
C GLU A 162 -23.95 -19.82 12.53
N GLN A 163 -23.82 -20.93 11.80
CA GLN A 163 -23.99 -22.29 12.32
C GLN A 163 -22.81 -22.83 13.14
N ASP A 164 -21.60 -22.29 12.99
CA ASP A 164 -20.45 -22.68 13.83
C ASP A 164 -20.56 -22.16 15.27
N VAL A 165 -21.48 -21.20 15.51
CA VAL A 165 -21.81 -20.59 16.82
C VAL A 165 -22.31 -21.63 17.83
N LYS A 166 -23.12 -22.60 17.39
CA LYS A 166 -23.79 -23.56 18.30
C LYS A 166 -22.89 -24.72 18.72
N LYS A 167 -21.83 -25.02 17.97
CA LYS A 167 -20.87 -26.09 18.33
C LYS A 167 -19.86 -25.65 19.38
N VAL A 168 -19.37 -24.40 19.29
CA VAL A 168 -18.40 -23.85 20.26
C VAL A 168 -19.06 -23.66 21.63
N GLN A 169 -20.28 -23.10 21.70
CA GLN A 169 -21.01 -22.94 22.97
C GLN A 169 -21.42 -24.26 23.64
N LYS A 170 -21.48 -25.37 22.90
CA LYS A 170 -21.73 -26.72 23.46
C LYS A 170 -20.47 -27.40 23.99
N GLN A 171 -19.29 -27.00 23.52
CA GLN A 171 -18.01 -27.50 24.00
C GLN A 171 -17.52 -26.79 25.26
N GLU A 172 -17.86 -25.52 25.48
CA GLU A 172 -17.52 -24.79 26.72
C GLU A 172 -18.46 -25.10 27.91
N LYS A 173 -19.56 -25.82 27.67
CA LYS A 173 -20.54 -26.25 28.69
C LYS A 173 -20.42 -27.73 29.08
N LYS A 174 -19.37 -28.42 28.64
CA LYS A 174 -19.03 -29.80 29.01
C LYS A 174 -17.65 -29.82 29.65
#